data_AF-A0A7T4WIK3-F1
#
_entry.id   AF-A0A7T4WIK3-F1
#
_cell.length_a   1.000
_cell.length_b   1.000
_cell.length_c   1.000
_cell.angle_alpha   90.00
_cell.angle_beta   90.00
_cell.angle_gamma   90.00
#
_symmetry.space_group_name_H-M   'P 1'
#
loop_
_entity.id
_entity.type
_entity.pdbx_description
1 polymer ?
#
loop_
_entity_poly.entity_id
_entity_poly.type
_entity_poly.pdbx_seq_one_letter_code
_entity_poly.pdbx_strand_id
1 'polypeptide(L)'
;MGTGTGELAAWPPAAVAVVVAALCTACFTVLVAVVGGLWAVVRWRRDVAREQRDRAWARFVWTVDHVTDADVGRAEIGRLVAAAMYNMQILREADEVIGKLVLELVTEEEQT
;
A
#
# COMPACT_ATOMS: atom_id res chain seq x y z
N MET A 1 -51.90 7.02 23.51
CA MET A 1 -50.63 6.70 22.83
C MET A 1 -49.83 5.84 23.79
N GLY A 2 -49.95 4.53 23.66
CA GLY A 2 -49.34 3.58 24.58
C GLY A 2 -47.84 3.44 24.28
N THR A 3 -47.03 3.32 25.32
CA THR A 3 -45.60 3.08 25.21
C THR A 3 -45.37 1.68 24.60
N GLY A 4 -44.42 1.57 23.66
CA GLY A 4 -44.30 0.49 22.67
C GLY A 4 -44.16 -0.95 23.19
N THR A 5 -44.07 -1.19 24.49
CA THR A 5 -44.11 -2.52 25.10
C THR A 5 -45.50 -3.16 25.07
N GLY A 6 -46.58 -2.37 25.13
CA GLY A 6 -47.96 -2.89 25.10
C GLY A 6 -48.43 -3.35 23.72
N GLU A 7 -47.94 -2.72 22.64
CA GLU A 7 -48.32 -3.05 21.27
C GLU A 7 -47.57 -4.27 20.73
N LEU A 8 -46.30 -4.47 21.12
CA LEU A 8 -45.53 -5.67 20.77
C LEU A 8 -46.11 -6.95 21.39
N ALA A 9 -46.72 -6.85 22.58
CA ALA A 9 -47.39 -7.97 23.23
C ALA A 9 -48.66 -8.43 22.51
N ALA A 10 -49.25 -7.58 21.65
CA ALA A 10 -50.43 -7.91 20.85
C ALA A 10 -50.10 -8.60 19.51
N TRP A 11 -48.83 -8.65 19.12
CA TRP A 11 -48.41 -9.23 17.85
C TRP A 11 -48.26 -10.75 17.97
N PRO A 12 -48.65 -11.53 16.95
CA PRO A 12 -48.37 -12.96 16.93
C PRO A 12 -46.84 -13.18 16.95
N PRO A 13 -46.34 -14.14 17.75
CA PRO A 13 -44.90 -14.32 17.97
C PRO A 13 -44.12 -14.59 16.68
N ALA A 14 -44.76 -15.17 15.67
CA ALA A 14 -44.18 -15.35 14.33
C ALA A 14 -43.85 -14.01 13.65
N ALA A 15 -44.70 -12.99 13.79
CA ALA A 15 -44.44 -11.67 13.20
C ALA A 15 -43.25 -10.97 13.87
N VAL A 16 -43.14 -11.07 15.20
CA VAL A 16 -42.00 -10.54 15.96
C VAL A 16 -40.71 -11.23 15.53
N ALA A 17 -40.72 -12.57 15.40
CA ALA A 17 -39.56 -13.33 14.95
C ALA A 17 -39.10 -12.92 13.54
N VAL A 18 -40.03 -12.66 12.62
CA VAL A 18 -39.71 -12.21 11.25
C VAL A 18 -39.07 -10.82 11.27
N VAL A 19 -39.61 -9.88 12.04
CA VAL A 19 -39.03 -8.52 12.14
C VAL A 19 -37.63 -8.56 12.74
N VAL A 20 -37.43 -9.33 13.81
CA VAL A 20 -36.11 -9.51 14.43
C VAL A 20 -35.13 -10.16 13.45
N ALA A 21 -35.54 -11.22 12.74
CA ALA A 21 -34.70 -11.87 11.74
C ALA A 21 -34.33 -10.92 10.60
N ALA A 22 -35.27 -10.11 10.12
CA ALA A 22 -35.03 -9.11 9.09
C ALA A 22 -34.04 -8.03 9.57
N LEU A 23 -34.19 -7.54 10.80
CA LEU A 23 -33.26 -6.58 11.40
C LEU A 23 -31.87 -7.18 11.56
N CYS A 24 -31.75 -8.40 12.08
CA CYS A 24 -30.46 -9.09 12.19
C CYS A 24 -29.81 -9.23 10.81
N THR A 25 -30.55 -9.67 9.80
CA THR A 25 -30.05 -9.84 8.43
C THR A 25 -29.55 -8.52 7.85
N ALA A 26 -30.32 -7.43 8.01
CA ALA A 26 -29.92 -6.11 7.57
C ALA A 26 -28.63 -5.64 8.27
N CYS A 27 -28.55 -5.78 9.60
CA CYS A 27 -27.36 -5.44 10.37
C CYS A 27 -26.13 -6.23 9.91
N PHE A 28 -26.25 -7.55 9.72
CA PHE A 28 -25.15 -8.37 9.22
C PHE A 28 -24.71 -7.97 7.82
N THR A 29 -25.66 -7.66 6.93
CA THR A 29 -25.36 -7.22 5.57
C THR A 29 -24.55 -5.92 5.57
N VAL A 30 -24.94 -4.96 6.40
CA VAL A 30 -24.19 -3.69 6.56
C VAL A 30 -22.79 -3.95 7.13
N LEU A 31 -22.66 -4.81 8.14
CA LEU A 31 -21.36 -5.16 8.71
C LEU A 31 -20.42 -5.79 7.69
N VAL A 32 -20.91 -6.75 6.90
CA VAL A 32 -20.12 -7.39 5.84
C VAL A 32 -19.70 -6.37 4.78
N ALA A 33 -20.60 -5.47 4.38
CA ALA A 33 -20.27 -4.40 3.42
C ALA A 33 -19.17 -3.47 3.96
N VAL A 34 -19.24 -3.08 5.23
CA VAL A 34 -18.23 -2.21 5.87
C VAL A 34 -16.89 -2.92 5.98
N VAL A 35 -16.87 -4.16 6.47
CA VAL A 35 -15.63 -4.95 6.61
C VAL A 35 -15.00 -5.22 5.24
N GLY A 36 -15.82 -5.60 4.25
CA GLY A 36 -15.39 -5.82 2.88
C GLY A 36 -14.81 -4.55 2.25
N GLY A 37 -15.47 -3.40 2.44
CA GLY A 37 -15.00 -2.11 1.98
C GLY A 37 -13.66 -1.70 2.63
N LEU A 38 -13.55 -1.81 3.95
CA LEU A 38 -12.31 -1.53 4.68
C LEU A 38 -11.18 -2.46 4.23
N TRP A 39 -11.46 -3.75 4.08
CA TRP A 39 -10.47 -4.72 3.62
C TRP A 39 -10.02 -4.44 2.19
N ALA A 40 -10.93 -4.06 1.30
CA ALA A 40 -10.60 -3.66 -0.07
C ALA A 40 -9.69 -2.42 -0.09
N VAL A 41 -9.95 -1.43 0.77
CA VAL A 41 -9.09 -0.25 0.90
C VAL A 41 -7.72 -0.63 1.45
N VAL A 42 -7.64 -1.45 2.49
CA VAL A 42 -6.37 -1.92 3.07
C VAL A 42 -5.58 -2.73 2.05
N ARG A 43 -6.24 -3.62 1.30
CA ARG A 43 -5.62 -4.38 0.21
C ARG A 43 -5.10 -3.45 -0.87
N TRP A 44 -5.91 -2.49 -1.32
CA TRP A 44 -5.49 -1.50 -2.31
C TRP A 44 -4.27 -0.70 -1.84
N ARG A 45 -4.24 -0.26 -0.57
CA ARG A 45 -3.07 0.41 0.00
C ARG A 45 -1.83 -0.48 0.03
N ARG A 46 -2.00 -1.76 0.39
CA ARG A 46 -0.90 -2.73 0.37
C ARG A 46 -0.39 -3.03 -1.04
N ASP A 47 -1.30 -3.13 -2.00
CA ASP A 47 -0.96 -3.36 -3.40
C ASP A 47 -0.26 -2.13 -4.00
N VAL A 48 -0.75 -0.92 -3.73
CA VAL A 48 -0.09 0.33 -4.14
C VAL A 48 1.31 0.44 -3.51
N ALA A 49 1.48 0.05 -2.25
CA ALA A 49 2.79 0.06 -1.59
C ALA A 49 3.77 -0.95 -2.22
N ARG A 50 3.27 -2.12 -2.65
CA ARG A 50 4.07 -3.10 -3.41
C ARG A 50 4.44 -2.57 -4.78
N GLU A 51 3.49 -2.02 -5.50
CA GLU A 51 3.73 -1.53 -6.86
C GLU A 51 4.66 -0.29 -6.88
N GLN A 52 4.59 0.55 -5.85
CA GLN A 52 5.58 1.63 -5.66
C GLN A 52 6.98 1.08 -5.35
N ARG A 53 7.08 0.04 -4.51
CA ARG A 53 8.36 -0.62 -4.20
C ARG A 53 8.95 -1.30 -5.44
N ASP A 54 8.13 -1.97 -6.23
CA ASP A 54 8.58 -2.66 -7.45
C ASP A 54 9.06 -1.65 -8.51
N ARG A 55 8.39 -0.51 -8.65
CA ARG A 55 8.85 0.57 -9.53
C ARG A 55 10.12 1.24 -9.02
N ALA A 56 10.27 1.44 -7.72
CA ALA A 56 11.50 1.96 -7.13
C ALA A 56 12.66 0.98 -7.29
N TRP A 57 12.42 -0.31 -7.05
CA TRP A 57 13.36 -1.40 -7.23
C TRP A 57 13.77 -1.56 -8.70
N ALA A 58 12.82 -1.49 -9.64
CA ALA A 58 13.12 -1.54 -11.07
C ALA A 58 14.03 -0.38 -11.51
N ARG A 59 13.82 0.83 -10.99
CA ARG A 59 14.71 1.98 -11.25
C ARG A 59 16.09 1.76 -10.66
N PHE A 60 16.16 1.27 -9.42
CA PHE A 60 17.43 0.98 -8.76
C PHE A 60 18.24 -0.09 -9.52
N VAL A 61 17.61 -1.21 -9.88
CA VAL A 61 18.25 -2.28 -10.67
C VAL A 61 18.71 -1.74 -12.02
N TRP A 62 17.91 -0.93 -12.71
CA TRP A 62 18.30 -0.31 -13.97
C TRP A 62 19.53 0.59 -13.83
N THR A 63 19.61 1.39 -12.76
CA THR A 63 20.76 2.25 -12.48
C THR A 63 22.01 1.43 -12.20
N VAL A 64 21.90 0.38 -11.37
CA VAL A 64 23.03 -0.52 -11.06
C VAL A 64 23.54 -1.21 -12.33
N ASP A 65 22.63 -1.74 -13.16
CA ASP A 65 22.96 -2.39 -14.43
C ASP A 65 23.75 -1.46 -15.36
N HIS A 66 23.33 -0.19 -15.47
CA HIS A 66 24.02 0.81 -16.29
C HIS A 66 25.38 1.20 -15.72
N VAL A 67 25.55 1.32 -14.40
CA VAL A 67 26.85 1.62 -13.76
C VAL A 67 27.84 0.48 -14.00
N THR A 68 27.37 -0.77 -14.00
CA THR A 68 28.22 -1.95 -14.24
C THR A 68 28.42 -2.30 -15.71
N ASP A 69 27.86 -1.52 -16.64
CA ASP A 69 28.01 -1.76 -18.08
C ASP A 69 29.47 -1.55 -18.50
N ALA A 70 29.98 -2.44 -19.35
CA ALA A 70 31.34 -2.35 -19.89
C ALA A 70 31.52 -1.17 -20.87
N ASP A 71 30.40 -0.61 -21.35
CA ASP A 71 30.35 0.58 -22.18
C ASP A 71 30.47 1.86 -21.32
N VAL A 72 31.60 2.56 -21.44
CA VAL A 72 31.95 3.77 -20.67
C VAL A 72 30.84 4.84 -20.74
N GLY A 73 30.18 4.98 -21.90
CA GLY A 73 29.10 5.94 -22.05
C GLY A 73 27.85 5.59 -21.24
N ARG A 74 27.54 4.31 -21.08
CA ARG A 74 26.42 3.83 -20.26
C ARG A 74 26.74 3.83 -18.77
N ALA A 75 27.99 3.53 -18.41
CA ALA A 75 28.49 3.65 -17.05
C ALA A 75 28.37 5.09 -16.53
N GLU A 76 28.79 6.09 -17.31
CA GLU A 76 28.70 7.51 -16.95
C GLU A 76 27.24 7.96 -16.73
N ILE A 77 26.32 7.52 -17.60
CA ILE A 77 24.88 7.79 -17.48
C ILE A 77 24.33 7.15 -16.19
N GLY A 78 24.75 5.93 -15.87
CA GLY A 78 24.40 5.24 -14.63
C GLY A 78 24.82 6.03 -13.39
N ARG A 79 26.04 6.58 -13.37
CA ARG A 79 26.57 7.37 -12.24
C ARG A 79 25.81 8.69 -12.05
N LEU A 80 25.54 9.42 -13.14
CA LEU A 80 24.75 10.66 -13.09
C LEU A 80 23.32 10.42 -12.59
N VAL A 81 22.70 9.31 -13.00
CA VAL A 81 21.36 8.93 -12.53
C VAL A 81 21.38 8.49 -11.07
N ALA A 82 22.41 7.78 -10.61
CA ALA A 82 22.59 7.44 -9.20
C ALA A 82 22.70 8.69 -8.31
N ALA A 83 23.51 9.67 -8.73
CA ALA A 83 23.65 10.95 -8.04
C ALA A 83 22.32 11.73 -8.00
N ALA A 84 21.57 11.74 -9.11
CA ALA A 84 20.26 12.38 -9.19
C ALA A 84 19.21 11.69 -8.31
N MET A 85 19.21 10.35 -8.24
CA MET A 85 18.30 9.58 -7.37
C MET A 85 18.53 9.86 -5.89
N TYR A 86 19.79 10.04 -5.47
CA TYR A 86 20.14 10.41 -4.09
C TYR A 86 19.66 11.83 -3.74
N ASN A 87 19.86 12.78 -4.65
CA ASN A 87 19.48 14.19 -4.42
C ASN A 87 17.96 14.42 -4.40
N MET A 88 17.17 13.52 -5.02
CA MET A 88 15.71 13.69 -5.16
C MET A 88 14.88 13.12 -3.99
N GLN A 89 15.47 12.56 -2.92
CA GLN A 89 14.72 12.03 -1.76
C GLN A 89 13.54 11.10 -2.13
N ILE A 90 13.69 10.24 -3.14
CA ILE A 90 12.69 9.21 -3.49
C ILE A 90 12.80 7.96 -2.59
N LEU A 91 13.89 7.84 -1.82
CA LEU A 91 14.09 6.72 -0.90
C LEU A 91 13.48 7.04 0.46
N ARG A 92 12.48 6.25 0.86
CA ARG A 92 11.91 6.29 2.22
C ARG A 92 12.99 5.81 3.20
N GLU A 93 13.03 6.33 4.43
CA GLU A 93 14.08 6.16 5.47
C GLU A 93 14.79 4.78 5.56
N ALA A 94 14.12 3.67 5.21
CA ALA A 94 14.72 2.33 5.22
C ALA A 94 15.70 2.06 4.06
N ASP A 95 15.55 2.74 2.92
CA ASP A 95 16.38 2.51 1.72
C ASP A 95 17.49 3.56 1.56
N GLU A 96 17.47 4.62 2.38
CA GLU A 96 18.48 5.68 2.41
C GLU A 96 19.89 5.13 2.70
N VAL A 97 19.97 4.11 3.57
CA VAL A 97 21.23 3.43 3.89
C VAL A 97 21.82 2.72 2.67
N ILE A 98 20.99 2.06 1.86
CA ILE A 98 21.43 1.35 0.65
C ILE A 98 21.82 2.36 -0.43
N GLY A 99 21.05 3.43 -0.59
CA GLY A 99 21.38 4.52 -1.51
C GLY A 99 22.69 5.21 -1.16
N LYS A 100 22.96 5.42 0.13
CA LYS A 100 24.22 5.99 0.61
C LYS A 100 25.40 5.06 0.37
N LEU A 101 25.24 3.75 0.60
CA LEU A 101 26.27 2.73 0.34
C LEU A 101 26.64 2.64 -1.14
N VAL A 102 25.65 2.70 -2.04
CA VAL A 102 25.90 2.70 -3.49
C VAL A 102 26.54 4.00 -3.95
N LEU A 103 26.11 5.15 -3.42
CA LEU A 103 26.74 6.43 -3.73
C LEU A 103 28.21 6.43 -3.31
N GLU A 104 28.50 5.99 -2.08
CA GLU A 104 29.85 5.92 -1.54
C GLU A 104 30.75 5.01 -2.39
N LEU A 105 30.26 3.84 -2.81
CA LEU A 105 30.97 2.96 -3.75
C LEU A 105 31.27 3.62 -5.10
N VAL A 106 30.31 4.35 -5.66
CA VAL A 106 30.47 5.04 -6.96
C VAL A 106 31.47 6.20 -6.85
N THR A 107 31.43 6.96 -5.76
CA THR A 107 32.36 8.08 -5.55
C THR A 107 33.77 7.64 -5.14
N GLU A 108 33.93 6.48 -4.49
CA GLU A 108 35.27 5.91 -4.22
C GLU A 108 35.95 5.44 -5.51
N GLU A 109 35.19 4.94 -6.49
CA GLU A 109 35.71 4.55 -7.81
C GLU A 109 36.26 5.74 -8.62
N GLU A 110 35.82 6.97 -8.31
CA GLU A 110 36.28 8.21 -8.95
C GLU A 110 37.60 8.74 -8.35
N GLN A 111 38.03 8.24 -7.18
CA GLN A 111 39.24 8.67 -6.48
C GLN A 111 40.45 7.75 -6.65
N THR A 112 40.30 6.63 -7.37
CA THR A 112 41.41 5.73 -7.77
C THR A 112 41.70 5.84 -9.25
#